data_AF-A0A834ZDC1-F1
#
_entry.id   AF-A0A834ZDC1-F1
#
_cell.length_a   1.000
_cell.length_b   1.000
_cell.length_c   1.000
_cell.angle_alpha   90.00
_cell.angle_beta   90.00
_cell.angle_gamma   90.00
#
_symmetry.space_group_name_H-M   'P 1'
#
loop_
_entity.id
_entity.type
_entity.pdbx_description
1 polymer ?
#
loop_
_entity_poly.entity_id
_entity_poly.type
_entity_poly.pdbx_seq_one_letter_code
_entity_poly.pdbx_strand_id
1 'polypeptide(L)'
;MKRQRPTTPISTIKPSTPSTPPTPQTLLHKTHQYMNTTISFPSKKTRKSLSSFSEHFKSSKTTAPSLISSDPKSLKWEPLNLGKSELFLPLTFPTGQTFRWKQTGPFQYTGVVNSHLLSLKQLDNGDGDVAYFFHQTTDEAEARAALDDFLNLGISLGDIWEVFSASDSRFAELALHLGGARVLRQDPLECLLQFLCSSNNNIGRITKMVDFISSLGDHLGTVEGFEFHEFPSLERLSLVSEAELREAGFGYSFNYAFVS
;
A
#
# COMPACT_ATOMS: atom_id res chain seq x y z
N MET A 1 12.54 -20.40 75.89
CA MET A 1 12.46 -21.49 74.90
C MET A 1 12.27 -20.88 73.52
N LYS A 2 13.34 -20.80 72.71
CA LYS A 2 13.36 -20.24 71.36
C LYS A 2 13.03 -21.36 70.36
N ARG A 3 11.99 -21.19 69.53
CA ARG A 3 11.69 -22.12 68.42
C ARG A 3 12.55 -21.78 67.22
N GLN A 4 13.17 -22.82 66.66
CA GLN A 4 14.16 -22.78 65.57
C GLN A 4 13.52 -22.40 64.23
N ARG A 5 14.33 -21.76 63.38
CA ARG A 5 14.03 -21.40 61.99
C ARG A 5 14.66 -22.48 61.07
N PRO A 6 13.97 -23.08 60.10
CA PRO A 6 14.62 -23.91 59.09
C PRO A 6 15.23 -23.04 57.98
N THR A 7 16.48 -23.30 57.65
CA THR A 7 17.23 -22.74 56.52
C THR A 7 16.90 -23.51 55.22
N THR A 8 16.45 -22.82 54.19
CA THR A 8 16.41 -23.32 52.80
C THR A 8 17.59 -22.77 51.99
N PRO A 9 18.21 -23.58 51.11
CA PRO A 9 19.38 -23.16 50.34
C PRO A 9 19.01 -22.31 49.12
N ILE A 10 19.88 -21.34 48.81
CA ILE A 10 19.80 -20.46 47.64
C ILE A 10 20.16 -21.28 46.38
N SER A 11 19.21 -21.39 45.45
CA SER A 11 19.44 -21.94 44.11
C SER A 11 19.99 -20.85 43.19
N THR A 12 21.20 -21.04 42.69
CA THR A 12 21.81 -20.18 41.67
C THR A 12 21.17 -20.43 40.30
N ILE A 13 20.38 -19.48 39.81
CA ILE A 13 19.83 -19.48 38.45
C ILE A 13 20.90 -19.00 37.47
N LYS A 14 21.31 -19.87 36.54
CA LYS A 14 22.10 -19.49 35.35
C LYS A 14 21.15 -18.81 34.34
N PRO A 15 21.53 -17.68 33.72
CA PRO A 15 20.71 -17.07 32.67
C PRO A 15 20.73 -17.93 31.39
N SER A 16 19.55 -18.19 30.83
CA SER A 16 19.35 -18.83 29.53
C SER A 16 19.66 -17.85 28.39
N THR A 17 20.37 -18.30 27.37
CA THR A 17 20.60 -17.57 26.12
C THR A 17 19.29 -17.27 25.37
N PRO A 18 19.17 -16.14 24.66
CA PRO A 18 17.98 -15.84 23.87
C PRO A 18 17.87 -16.76 22.64
N SER A 19 16.65 -17.18 22.34
CA SER A 19 16.27 -18.00 21.19
C SER A 19 16.46 -17.23 19.87
N THR A 20 17.19 -17.81 18.93
CA THR A 20 17.37 -17.29 17.57
C THR A 20 16.04 -17.31 16.79
N PRO A 21 15.71 -16.28 15.98
CA PRO A 21 14.53 -16.32 15.10
C PRO A 21 14.69 -17.37 13.98
N PRO A 22 13.59 -17.93 13.46
CA PRO A 22 13.65 -18.93 12.40
C PRO A 22 14.16 -18.35 11.06
N THR A 23 14.92 -19.18 10.33
CA THR A 23 15.61 -18.89 9.07
C THR A 23 14.67 -18.50 7.92
N PRO A 24 15.05 -17.60 6.98
CA PRO A 24 14.16 -16.99 5.97
C PRO A 24 13.69 -17.89 4.81
N GLN A 25 13.87 -19.21 4.86
CA GLN A 25 13.54 -20.08 3.73
C GLN A 25 12.02 -20.13 3.42
N THR A 26 11.17 -19.71 4.36
CA THR A 26 9.71 -19.65 4.19
C THR A 26 9.20 -18.38 3.50
N LEU A 27 10.03 -17.35 3.31
CA LEU A 27 9.62 -16.10 2.61
C LEU A 27 9.73 -16.21 1.09
N LEU A 28 10.77 -16.87 0.57
CA LEU A 28 10.97 -17.09 -0.87
C LEU A 28 9.86 -17.93 -1.51
N HIS A 29 9.28 -18.89 -0.78
CA HIS A 29 8.21 -19.72 -1.33
C HIS A 29 6.86 -19.00 -1.43
N LYS A 30 6.63 -17.96 -0.62
CA LYS A 30 5.39 -17.18 -0.65
C LYS A 30 5.38 -16.11 -1.73
N THR A 31 6.52 -15.48 -2.02
CA THR A 31 6.62 -14.49 -3.10
C THR A 31 6.38 -15.11 -4.48
N HIS A 32 6.82 -16.34 -4.71
CA HIS A 32 6.55 -17.06 -5.96
C HIS A 32 5.06 -17.44 -6.16
N GLN A 33 4.26 -17.61 -5.10
CA GLN A 33 2.83 -17.92 -5.25
C GLN A 33 2.00 -16.72 -5.68
N TYR A 34 2.37 -15.49 -5.28
CA TYR A 34 1.65 -14.28 -5.69
C TYR A 34 1.93 -13.87 -7.14
N MET A 35 3.05 -14.28 -7.72
CA MET A 35 3.43 -13.93 -9.10
C MET A 35 2.75 -14.80 -10.19
N ASN A 36 2.12 -15.92 -9.83
CA ASN A 36 1.60 -16.90 -10.81
C ASN A 36 0.06 -17.04 -10.86
N THR A 37 -0.70 -16.08 -10.31
CA THR A 37 -2.16 -16.14 -10.45
C THR A 37 -2.61 -15.40 -11.70
N THR A 38 -2.62 -16.10 -12.84
CA THR A 38 -3.34 -15.68 -14.05
C THR A 38 -4.84 -15.74 -13.77
N ILE A 39 -5.47 -14.60 -13.53
CA ILE A 39 -6.93 -14.51 -13.42
C ILE A 39 -7.50 -14.56 -14.84
N SER A 40 -8.11 -15.70 -15.18
CA SER A 40 -8.93 -15.86 -16.39
C SER A 40 -10.35 -15.35 -16.13
N PHE A 41 -10.87 -14.53 -17.05
CA PHE A 41 -12.25 -14.07 -17.00
C PHE A 41 -13.19 -15.11 -17.64
N PRO A 42 -14.27 -15.54 -16.97
CA PRO A 42 -15.24 -16.44 -17.58
C PRO A 42 -16.18 -15.69 -18.54
N SER A 43 -16.07 -16.01 -19.84
CA SER A 43 -17.01 -15.60 -20.89
C SER A 43 -18.35 -16.33 -20.72
N LYS A 44 -19.42 -15.57 -20.45
CA LYS A 44 -20.79 -16.10 -20.46
C LYS A 44 -21.26 -16.33 -21.90
N LYS A 45 -21.53 -17.60 -22.24
CA LYS A 45 -22.34 -18.01 -23.40
C LYS A 45 -23.82 -18.10 -23.01
N THR A 46 -24.69 -17.48 -23.82
CA THR A 46 -26.06 -17.91 -24.24
C THR A 46 -26.72 -16.70 -24.95
N ARG A 47 -27.51 -16.79 -26.03
CA ARG A 47 -27.95 -17.83 -26.99
C ARG A 47 -28.74 -17.10 -28.11
N LYS A 48 -28.78 -17.68 -29.32
CA LYS A 48 -29.74 -17.50 -30.46
C LYS A 48 -29.68 -16.16 -31.22
N SER A 49 -29.25 -16.16 -32.50
CA SER A 49 -30.00 -16.52 -33.72
C SER A 49 -31.21 -15.61 -33.98
N LEU A 50 -31.08 -14.72 -34.96
CA LEU A 50 -31.95 -14.66 -36.14
C LEU A 50 -31.38 -13.66 -37.16
N SER A 51 -31.33 -14.11 -38.40
CA SER A 51 -30.90 -13.43 -39.62
C SER A 51 -32.02 -12.60 -40.26
N SER A 52 -31.60 -11.65 -41.10
CA SER A 52 -32.34 -11.01 -42.19
C SER A 52 -33.24 -9.83 -41.82
N PHE A 53 -32.92 -8.64 -42.33
CA PHE A 53 -33.62 -7.99 -43.46
C PHE A 53 -33.18 -6.53 -43.56
N SER A 54 -32.75 -6.13 -44.75
CA SER A 54 -32.61 -4.74 -45.18
C SER A 54 -33.99 -4.10 -45.33
N GLU A 55 -34.16 -2.84 -44.91
CA GLU A 55 -34.68 -1.77 -45.78
C GLU A 55 -34.74 -0.39 -45.10
N HIS A 56 -34.77 0.63 -45.96
CA HIS A 56 -34.78 2.07 -45.71
C HIS A 56 -35.91 2.57 -44.78
N PHE A 57 -35.60 3.56 -43.92
CA PHE A 57 -36.54 4.63 -43.60
C PHE A 57 -35.81 5.94 -43.28
N LYS A 58 -36.25 7.03 -43.91
CA LYS A 58 -35.79 8.42 -43.70
C LYS A 58 -36.52 9.08 -42.52
N SER A 59 -35.77 9.90 -41.79
CA SER A 59 -36.15 11.15 -41.11
C SER A 59 -37.20 11.14 -39.99
N SER A 60 -36.77 11.47 -38.76
CA SER A 60 -37.36 12.57 -37.98
C SER A 60 -36.49 12.92 -36.76
N LYS A 61 -36.43 14.22 -36.48
CA LYS A 61 -35.71 14.87 -35.39
C LYS A 61 -36.38 14.57 -34.04
N THR A 62 -35.60 14.13 -33.05
CA THR A 62 -35.92 14.33 -31.64
C THR A 62 -34.64 14.62 -30.87
N THR A 63 -34.59 15.79 -30.27
CA THR A 63 -33.51 16.33 -29.46
C THR A 63 -33.34 15.50 -28.19
N ALA A 64 -32.21 14.79 -28.06
CA ALA A 64 -31.79 14.17 -26.81
C ALA A 64 -30.76 15.09 -26.13
N PRO A 65 -30.80 15.24 -24.79
CA PRO A 65 -29.91 16.16 -24.09
C PRO A 65 -28.45 15.71 -24.22
N SER A 66 -27.59 16.67 -24.51
CA SER A 66 -26.16 16.53 -24.67
C SER A 66 -25.53 15.83 -23.46
N LEU A 67 -24.99 14.63 -23.69
CA LEU A 67 -23.97 14.05 -22.84
C LEU A 67 -22.79 15.03 -22.86
N ILE A 68 -22.56 15.68 -21.73
CA ILE A 68 -21.30 16.37 -21.47
C ILE A 68 -20.26 15.27 -21.38
N SER A 69 -19.62 14.99 -22.51
CA SER A 69 -18.35 14.29 -22.59
C SER A 69 -17.37 15.11 -21.74
N SER A 70 -17.09 14.65 -20.52
CA SER A 70 -15.95 15.14 -19.76
C SER A 70 -14.71 14.85 -20.60
N ASP A 71 -14.07 15.90 -21.10
CA ASP A 71 -12.78 15.81 -21.78
C ASP A 71 -11.83 14.94 -20.94
N PRO A 72 -11.24 13.87 -21.51
CA PRO A 72 -10.12 13.22 -20.85
C PRO A 72 -8.97 14.23 -20.88
N LYS A 73 -8.74 14.93 -19.76
CA LYS A 73 -7.44 15.55 -19.49
C LYS A 73 -6.40 14.51 -19.89
N SER A 74 -5.62 14.79 -20.92
CA SER A 74 -4.53 13.91 -21.34
C SER A 74 -3.69 13.63 -20.10
N LEU A 75 -3.69 12.37 -19.64
CA LEU A 75 -2.92 11.94 -18.47
C LEU A 75 -1.44 12.21 -18.77
N LYS A 76 -0.91 13.33 -18.25
CA LYS A 76 0.47 13.73 -18.48
C LYS A 76 1.34 13.09 -17.40
N TRP A 77 1.86 11.90 -17.70
CA TRP A 77 2.84 11.23 -16.87
C TRP A 77 4.18 11.97 -16.95
N GLU A 78 4.79 12.22 -15.79
CA GLU A 78 6.09 12.87 -15.69
C GLU A 78 7.14 11.88 -15.14
N PRO A 79 8.36 11.86 -15.70
CA PRO A 79 9.39 10.96 -15.22
C PRO A 79 9.89 11.39 -13.84
N LEU A 80 10.04 10.41 -12.94
CA LEU A 80 10.70 10.59 -11.65
C LEU A 80 12.23 10.55 -11.78
N ASN A 81 12.74 10.08 -12.93
CA ASN A 81 14.16 9.91 -13.25
C ASN A 81 14.90 9.01 -12.25
N LEU A 82 14.26 7.90 -11.86
CA LEU A 82 14.85 6.87 -11.02
C LEU A 82 14.84 5.54 -11.78
N GLY A 83 16.02 4.96 -11.96
CA GLY A 83 16.16 3.63 -12.52
C GLY A 83 15.64 2.55 -11.57
N LYS A 84 15.38 1.37 -12.12
CA LYS A 84 14.82 0.23 -11.39
C LYS A 84 15.63 -0.21 -10.15
N SER A 85 16.95 0.00 -10.15
CA SER A 85 17.81 -0.31 -9.00
C SER A 85 17.56 0.58 -7.80
N GLU A 86 17.05 1.80 -8.01
CA GLU A 86 16.75 2.77 -6.96
C GLU A 86 15.29 2.69 -6.49
N LEU A 87 14.37 2.38 -7.39
CA LEU A 87 12.95 2.20 -7.07
C LEU A 87 12.29 1.20 -8.01
N PHE A 88 11.84 0.09 -7.43
CA PHE A 88 11.02 -0.90 -8.12
C PHE A 88 9.69 -1.05 -7.37
N LEU A 89 8.60 -0.57 -8.00
CA LEU A 89 7.30 -0.45 -7.35
C LEU A 89 6.77 -1.79 -6.77
N PRO A 90 6.91 -2.94 -7.47
CA PRO A 90 6.47 -4.24 -6.96
C PRO A 90 7.23 -4.77 -5.75
N LEU A 91 8.45 -4.28 -5.50
CA LEU A 91 9.23 -4.60 -4.30
C LEU A 91 9.13 -3.52 -3.22
N THR A 92 8.35 -2.47 -3.45
CA THR A 92 8.17 -1.36 -2.50
C THR A 92 6.77 -1.37 -1.91
N PHE A 93 5.72 -1.34 -2.74
CA PHE A 93 4.34 -1.14 -2.27
C PHE A 93 3.66 -2.39 -1.67
N PRO A 94 3.68 -3.58 -2.30
CA PRO A 94 2.98 -4.76 -1.77
C PRO A 94 3.81 -5.50 -0.70
N THR A 95 4.58 -4.78 0.12
CA THR A 95 5.51 -5.35 1.12
C THR A 95 5.02 -5.25 2.56
N GLY A 96 3.85 -4.65 2.78
CA GLY A 96 3.30 -4.41 4.12
C GLY A 96 3.85 -3.16 4.81
N GLN A 97 4.66 -2.35 4.12
CA GLN A 97 5.08 -1.03 4.60
C GLN A 97 3.89 -0.08 4.69
N THR A 98 3.03 -0.08 3.66
CA THR A 98 1.80 0.72 3.57
C THR A 98 0.66 -0.16 3.07
N PHE A 99 -0.56 0.14 3.52
CA PHE A 99 -1.80 -0.52 3.08
C PHE A 99 -2.74 0.44 2.32
N ARG A 100 -2.35 1.72 2.19
CA ARG A 100 -3.12 2.77 1.52
C ARG A 100 -2.86 2.86 0.02
N TRP A 101 -1.72 2.34 -0.44
CA TRP A 101 -1.41 2.28 -1.87
C TRP A 101 -2.04 1.05 -2.52
N LYS A 102 -2.85 1.28 -3.55
CA LYS A 102 -3.57 0.23 -4.28
C LYS A 102 -2.94 0.00 -5.63
N GLN A 103 -2.87 -1.25 -6.04
CA GLN A 103 -2.44 -1.59 -7.40
C GLN A 103 -3.58 -1.28 -8.37
N THR A 104 -3.46 -0.16 -9.09
CA THR A 104 -4.47 0.32 -10.05
C THR A 104 -4.08 0.00 -11.50
N GLY A 105 -3.18 -0.97 -11.71
CA GLY A 105 -2.80 -1.43 -13.03
C GLY A 105 -1.54 -2.30 -13.00
N PRO A 106 -1.11 -2.81 -14.16
CA PRO A 106 0.17 -3.52 -14.29
C PRO A 106 1.32 -2.58 -13.91
N PHE A 107 2.07 -2.93 -12.87
CA PHE A 107 3.18 -2.12 -12.33
C PHE A 107 2.79 -0.66 -12.06
N GLN A 108 1.54 -0.43 -11.68
CA GLN A 108 1.01 0.89 -11.36
C GLN A 108 0.35 0.86 -9.99
N TYR A 109 0.70 1.82 -9.16
CA TYR A 109 0.17 1.97 -7.81
C TYR A 109 -0.34 3.39 -7.63
N THR A 110 -1.50 3.53 -6.98
CA THR A 110 -2.10 4.82 -6.64
C THR A 110 -2.23 4.91 -5.14
N GLY A 111 -1.91 6.08 -4.60
CA GLY A 111 -2.01 6.35 -3.18
C GLY A 111 -2.10 7.83 -2.91
N VAL A 112 -2.19 8.14 -1.62
CA VAL A 112 -2.28 9.50 -1.12
C VAL A 112 -1.02 9.78 -0.32
N VAL A 113 -0.40 10.93 -0.58
CA VAL A 113 0.70 11.47 0.22
C VAL A 113 0.26 12.85 0.68
N ASN A 114 0.14 13.04 2.00
CA ASN A 114 -0.52 14.21 2.60
C ASN A 114 -1.94 14.38 2.02
N SER A 115 -2.21 15.49 1.32
CA SER A 115 -3.48 15.79 0.64
C SER A 115 -3.44 15.53 -0.87
N HIS A 116 -2.35 14.94 -1.39
CA HIS A 116 -2.14 14.76 -2.82
C HIS A 116 -2.45 13.32 -3.26
N LEU A 117 -3.40 13.17 -4.18
CA LEU A 117 -3.72 11.88 -4.80
C LEU A 117 -2.89 11.71 -6.08
N LEU A 118 -2.08 10.64 -6.13
CA LEU A 118 -1.16 10.42 -7.23
C LEU A 118 -1.00 8.93 -7.58
N SER A 119 -0.64 8.67 -8.83
CA SER A 119 -0.20 7.36 -9.30
C SER A 119 1.29 7.35 -9.61
N LEU A 120 1.92 6.21 -9.35
CA LEU A 120 3.24 5.84 -9.85
C LEU A 120 3.10 4.68 -10.83
N LYS A 121 3.90 4.70 -11.90
CA LYS A 121 3.92 3.63 -12.90
C LYS A 121 5.35 3.31 -13.30
N GLN A 122 5.66 2.02 -13.34
CA GLN A 122 6.92 1.54 -13.92
C GLN A 122 6.83 1.64 -15.45
N LEU A 123 7.80 2.28 -16.06
CA LEU A 123 7.95 2.38 -17.51
C LEU A 123 8.68 1.15 -18.05
N ASP A 124 8.32 0.75 -19.28
CA ASP A 124 8.95 -0.35 -20.01
C ASP A 124 10.00 0.19 -20.99
N ASN A 125 10.87 1.08 -20.51
CA ASN A 125 11.88 1.78 -21.32
C ASN A 125 13.29 1.17 -21.23
N GLY A 126 13.42 -0.07 -20.77
CA GLY A 126 14.69 -0.78 -20.59
C GLY A 126 15.32 -0.58 -19.21
N ASP A 127 15.48 0.67 -18.78
CA ASP A 127 16.01 1.00 -17.44
C ASP A 127 14.98 0.82 -16.33
N GLY A 128 13.71 0.63 -16.73
CA GLY A 128 12.59 0.44 -15.84
C GLY A 128 12.37 1.68 -14.99
N ASP A 129 12.32 2.86 -15.60
CA ASP A 129 12.13 4.11 -14.85
C ASP A 129 10.75 4.17 -14.20
N VAL A 130 10.59 5.06 -13.22
CA VAL A 130 9.29 5.38 -12.63
C VAL A 130 8.77 6.71 -13.19
N ALA A 131 7.50 6.75 -13.56
CA ALA A 131 6.77 7.97 -13.82
C ALA A 131 5.68 8.19 -12.76
N TYR A 132 5.31 9.45 -12.53
CA TYR A 132 4.22 9.85 -11.64
C TYR A 132 3.15 10.65 -12.39
N PHE A 133 1.95 10.69 -11.81
CA PHE A 133 0.83 11.50 -12.27
C PHE A 133 -0.02 11.93 -11.08
N PHE A 134 -0.32 13.23 -10.96
CA PHE A 134 -1.22 13.76 -9.93
C PHE A 134 -2.68 13.75 -10.44
N HIS A 135 -3.54 13.01 -9.76
CA HIS A 135 -5.00 13.06 -9.99
C HIS A 135 -5.62 14.26 -9.30
N GLN A 136 -5.15 14.54 -8.08
CA GLN A 136 -5.57 15.68 -7.27
C GLN A 136 -4.33 16.28 -6.60
N THR A 137 -4.12 17.57 -6.83
CA THR A 137 -3.29 18.43 -5.97
C THR A 137 -3.72 19.89 -6.10
N THR A 138 -3.50 20.70 -5.07
CA THR A 138 -3.62 22.17 -5.12
C THR A 138 -2.31 22.86 -5.52
N ASP A 139 -1.17 22.19 -5.33
CA ASP A 139 0.17 22.68 -5.65
C ASP A 139 1.03 21.50 -6.13
N GLU A 140 1.44 21.51 -7.40
CA GLU A 140 2.26 20.44 -7.99
C GLU A 140 3.70 20.43 -7.46
N ALA A 141 4.25 21.58 -7.06
CA ALA A 141 5.60 21.66 -6.52
C ALA A 141 5.65 21.11 -5.09
N GLU A 142 4.66 21.45 -4.26
CA GLU A 142 4.50 20.86 -2.93
C GLU A 142 4.26 19.35 -3.03
N ALA A 143 3.35 18.91 -3.91
CA ALA A 143 3.05 17.50 -4.10
C ALA A 143 4.27 16.71 -4.58
N ARG A 144 5.10 17.32 -5.43
CA ARG A 144 6.35 16.71 -5.88
C ARG A 144 7.35 16.58 -4.73
N ALA A 145 7.52 17.62 -3.92
CA ALA A 145 8.41 17.57 -2.76
C ALA A 145 7.93 16.52 -1.72
N ALA A 146 6.62 16.44 -1.48
CA ALA A 146 6.03 15.44 -0.60
C ALA A 146 6.23 14.00 -1.13
N LEU A 147 6.08 13.80 -2.45
CA LEU A 147 6.37 12.51 -3.08
C LEU A 147 7.84 12.12 -2.93
N ASP A 148 8.75 13.05 -3.18
CA ASP A 148 10.20 12.82 -3.07
C ASP A 148 10.59 12.48 -1.61
N ASP A 149 10.01 13.15 -0.61
CA ASP A 149 10.21 12.83 0.81
C ASP A 149 9.60 11.47 1.19
N PHE A 150 8.37 11.19 0.75
CA PHE A 150 7.67 9.92 1.00
C PHE A 150 8.42 8.71 0.45
N LEU A 151 8.94 8.83 -0.77
CA LEU A 151 9.80 7.82 -1.38
C LEU A 151 11.22 7.86 -0.80
N ASN A 152 11.56 8.82 0.08
CA ASN A 152 12.87 8.93 0.70
C ASN A 152 14.01 9.11 -0.33
N LEU A 153 13.76 9.88 -1.39
CA LEU A 153 14.68 10.02 -2.54
C LEU A 153 15.97 10.77 -2.23
N GLY A 154 16.04 11.47 -1.09
CA GLY A 154 17.28 12.08 -0.61
C GLY A 154 18.37 11.06 -0.23
N ILE A 155 18.05 9.77 -0.22
CA ILE A 155 18.97 8.68 0.11
C ILE A 155 19.20 7.81 -1.14
N SER A 156 20.46 7.64 -1.54
CA SER A 156 20.86 6.68 -2.58
C SER A 156 20.73 5.24 -2.04
N LEU A 157 19.89 4.43 -2.69
CA LEU A 157 19.73 3.03 -2.30
C LEU A 157 21.00 2.24 -2.63
N GLY A 158 21.59 2.50 -3.79
CA GLY A 158 22.87 1.95 -4.22
C GLY A 158 23.97 2.13 -3.17
N ASP A 159 24.19 3.36 -2.68
CA ASP A 159 25.25 3.66 -1.71
C ASP A 159 25.06 2.87 -0.40
N ILE A 160 23.82 2.79 0.10
CA ILE A 160 23.50 2.01 1.31
C ILE A 160 23.76 0.52 1.06
N TRP A 161 23.36 0.02 -0.11
CA TRP A 161 23.45 -1.39 -0.44
C TRP A 161 24.89 -1.84 -0.66
N GLU A 162 25.76 -0.97 -1.17
CA GLU A 162 27.21 -1.22 -1.24
C GLU A 162 27.79 -1.45 0.16
N VAL A 163 27.45 -0.59 1.12
CA VAL A 163 27.91 -0.72 2.52
C VAL A 163 27.42 -2.02 3.15
N PHE A 164 26.13 -2.35 2.98
CA PHE A 164 25.56 -3.58 3.54
C PHE A 164 26.12 -4.84 2.87
N SER A 165 26.29 -4.83 1.55
CA SER A 165 26.84 -5.96 0.80
C SER A 165 28.31 -6.21 1.12
N ALA A 166 29.09 -5.15 1.34
CA ALA A 166 30.48 -5.28 1.80
C ALA A 166 30.58 -5.85 3.23
N SER A 167 29.55 -5.63 4.05
CA SER A 167 29.53 -6.03 5.46
C SER A 167 28.93 -7.42 5.71
N ASP A 168 28.04 -7.90 4.84
CA ASP A 168 27.35 -9.20 4.97
C ASP A 168 27.20 -9.89 3.61
N SER A 169 27.88 -11.02 3.43
CA SER A 169 27.82 -11.81 2.19
C SER A 169 26.43 -12.35 1.88
N ARG A 170 25.62 -12.65 2.91
CA ARG A 170 24.23 -13.09 2.73
C ARG A 170 23.37 -11.95 2.20
N PHE A 171 23.62 -10.72 2.68
CA PHE A 171 22.96 -9.54 2.14
C PHE A 171 23.37 -9.33 0.67
N ALA A 172 24.67 -9.45 0.35
CA ALA A 172 25.17 -9.28 -1.01
C ALA A 172 24.50 -10.24 -2.01
N GLU A 173 24.29 -11.51 -1.63
CA GLU A 173 23.56 -12.48 -2.46
C GLU A 173 22.08 -12.10 -2.66
N LEU A 174 21.43 -11.59 -1.62
CA LEU A 174 20.02 -11.18 -1.67
C LEU A 174 19.82 -9.87 -2.47
N ALA A 175 20.78 -8.94 -2.38
CA ALA A 175 20.74 -7.65 -3.05
C ALA A 175 20.58 -7.80 -4.59
N LEU A 176 21.17 -8.84 -5.18
CA LEU A 176 21.03 -9.13 -6.61
C LEU A 176 19.57 -9.35 -7.07
N HIS A 177 18.68 -9.72 -6.15
CA HIS A 177 17.29 -10.08 -6.43
C HIS A 177 16.28 -9.04 -5.93
N LEU A 178 16.71 -8.11 -5.06
CA LEU A 178 15.82 -7.20 -4.36
C LEU A 178 15.99 -5.74 -4.78
N GLY A 179 16.81 -5.46 -5.80
CA GLY A 179 17.09 -4.09 -6.26
C GLY A 179 15.84 -3.23 -6.41
N GLY A 180 15.91 -1.99 -5.94
CA GLY A 180 14.79 -1.05 -5.92
C GLY A 180 13.78 -1.26 -4.77
N ALA A 181 14.02 -2.20 -3.85
CA ALA A 181 13.23 -2.37 -2.63
C ALA A 181 13.54 -1.25 -1.63
N ARG A 182 12.78 -0.16 -1.72
CA ARG A 182 13.00 1.07 -0.96
C ARG A 182 12.09 1.11 0.28
N VAL A 183 12.61 1.72 1.35
CA VAL A 183 11.83 1.99 2.57
C VAL A 183 11.14 3.33 2.45
N LEU A 184 9.83 3.35 2.66
CA LEU A 184 9.00 4.56 2.59
C LEU A 184 9.08 5.38 3.87
N ARG A 185 9.03 6.71 3.73
CA ARG A 185 8.95 7.66 4.84
C ARG A 185 7.51 8.15 4.99
N GLN A 186 6.71 7.35 5.69
CA GLN A 186 5.29 7.63 5.91
C GLN A 186 5.08 8.72 6.97
N ASP A 187 3.95 9.42 6.89
CA ASP A 187 3.48 10.29 7.97
C ASP A 187 3.41 9.50 9.29
N PRO A 188 3.91 10.05 10.42
CA PRO A 188 3.96 9.32 11.69
C PRO A 188 2.61 8.84 12.20
N LEU A 189 1.54 9.64 12.03
CA LEU A 189 0.20 9.27 12.50
C LEU A 189 -0.37 8.14 11.62
N GLU A 190 -0.33 8.32 10.30
CA GLU A 190 -0.75 7.30 9.34
C GLU A 190 0.01 5.98 9.57
N CYS A 191 1.32 6.06 9.73
CA CYS A 191 2.19 4.91 9.99
C CYS A 191 1.77 4.19 11.28
N LEU A 192 1.65 4.94 12.40
CA LEU A 192 1.28 4.38 13.71
C LEU A 192 -0.05 3.63 13.65
N LEU A 193 -1.08 4.22 13.03
CA LEU A 193 -2.40 3.60 12.98
C LEU A 193 -2.43 2.37 12.08
N GLN A 194 -1.75 2.39 10.94
CA GLN A 194 -1.58 1.19 10.11
C GLN A 194 -0.88 0.06 10.87
N PHE A 195 0.17 0.39 11.64
CA PHE A 195 0.86 -0.60 12.47
C PHE A 195 -0.02 -1.13 13.61
N LEU A 196 -0.81 -0.28 14.26
CA LEU A 196 -1.73 -0.74 15.28
C LEU A 196 -2.78 -1.70 14.68
N CYS A 197 -3.26 -1.42 13.47
CA CYS A 197 -4.15 -2.31 12.71
C CYS A 197 -3.49 -3.67 12.39
N SER A 198 -2.17 -3.69 12.25
CA SER A 198 -1.40 -4.89 11.87
C SER A 198 -1.20 -5.91 13.00
N SER A 199 -1.31 -5.47 14.26
CA SER A 199 -1.00 -6.32 15.42
C SER A 199 -1.89 -7.56 15.47
N ASN A 200 -1.26 -8.75 15.44
CA ASN A 200 -1.92 -10.05 15.44
C ASN A 200 -3.03 -10.17 14.39
N ASN A 201 -2.74 -9.77 13.15
CA ASN A 201 -3.72 -9.68 12.09
C ASN A 201 -3.21 -10.22 10.74
N ASN A 202 -4.09 -10.34 9.74
CA ASN A 202 -3.72 -10.70 8.37
C ASN A 202 -3.95 -9.53 7.41
N ILE A 203 -3.21 -9.52 6.30
CA ILE A 203 -3.23 -8.42 5.31
C ILE A 203 -4.66 -8.02 4.93
N GLY A 204 -5.55 -8.99 4.65
CA GLY A 204 -6.92 -8.68 4.24
C GLY A 204 -7.74 -7.93 5.30
N ARG A 205 -7.55 -8.25 6.59
CA ARG A 205 -8.23 -7.52 7.68
C ARG A 205 -7.54 -6.20 7.99
N ILE A 206 -6.21 -6.12 7.87
CA ILE A 206 -5.47 -4.86 8.01
C ILE A 206 -5.95 -3.85 6.97
N THR A 207 -6.00 -4.27 5.70
CA THR A 207 -6.47 -3.43 4.59
C THR A 207 -7.87 -2.89 4.86
N LYS A 208 -8.83 -3.73 5.30
CA LYS A 208 -10.19 -3.27 5.62
C LYS A 208 -10.23 -2.22 6.72
N MET A 209 -9.46 -2.41 7.79
CA MET A 209 -9.42 -1.48 8.92
C MET A 209 -8.75 -0.15 8.52
N VAL A 210 -7.66 -0.21 7.75
CA VAL A 210 -6.99 0.98 7.22
C VAL A 210 -7.87 1.72 6.20
N ASP A 211 -8.62 1.00 5.37
CA ASP A 211 -9.57 1.59 4.42
C ASP A 211 -10.71 2.30 5.16
N PHE A 212 -11.24 1.70 6.24
CA PHE A 212 -12.21 2.35 7.12
C PHE A 212 -11.64 3.64 7.73
N ILE A 213 -10.47 3.58 8.37
CA ILE A 213 -9.84 4.79 8.94
C ILE A 213 -9.67 5.85 7.85
N SER A 214 -9.15 5.48 6.69
CA SER A 214 -8.94 6.41 5.58
C SER A 214 -10.24 7.07 5.14
N SER A 215 -11.36 6.34 5.07
CA SER A 215 -12.67 6.87 4.67
C SER A 215 -13.26 7.95 5.61
N LEU A 216 -12.66 8.14 6.79
CA LEU A 216 -13.07 9.20 7.72
C LEU A 216 -12.51 10.57 7.34
N GLY A 217 -11.50 10.62 6.48
CA GLY A 217 -10.91 11.85 5.95
C GLY A 217 -11.60 12.34 4.67
N ASP A 218 -11.11 13.45 4.12
CA ASP A 218 -11.73 14.10 2.97
C ASP A 218 -11.51 13.30 1.69
N HIS A 219 -12.56 13.12 0.89
CA HIS A 219 -12.47 12.37 -0.37
C HIS A 219 -11.69 13.15 -1.43
N LEU A 220 -10.61 12.56 -1.94
CA LEU A 220 -9.71 13.16 -2.93
C LEU A 220 -10.00 12.70 -4.37
N GLY A 221 -10.56 11.50 -4.55
CA GLY A 221 -10.91 10.99 -5.87
C GLY A 221 -11.07 9.48 -5.94
N THR A 222 -11.57 9.03 -7.08
CA THR A 222 -11.73 7.60 -7.42
C THR A 222 -10.84 7.25 -8.60
N VAL A 223 -10.00 6.22 -8.46
CA VAL A 223 -9.08 5.75 -9.51
C VAL A 223 -9.23 4.23 -9.65
N GLU A 224 -9.58 3.76 -10.85
CA GLU A 224 -9.74 2.33 -11.16
C GLU A 224 -10.68 1.58 -10.18
N GLY A 225 -11.74 2.27 -9.72
CA GLY A 225 -12.73 1.73 -8.81
C GLY A 225 -12.34 1.76 -7.32
N PHE A 226 -11.18 2.31 -6.97
CA PHE A 226 -10.76 2.54 -5.59
C PHE A 226 -11.03 3.99 -5.19
N GLU A 227 -11.60 4.19 -4.00
CA GLU A 227 -11.81 5.50 -3.41
C GLU A 227 -10.61 5.89 -2.55
N PHE A 228 -10.12 7.11 -2.74
CA PHE A 228 -8.98 7.66 -2.03
C PHE A 228 -9.37 8.89 -1.25
N HIS A 229 -8.89 8.96 -0.02
CA HIS A 229 -9.20 10.01 0.94
C HIS A 229 -7.90 10.54 1.54
N GLU A 230 -7.90 11.78 2.01
CA GLU A 230 -6.87 12.27 2.91
C GLU A 230 -6.88 11.44 4.21
N PHE A 231 -5.73 11.32 4.89
CA PHE A 231 -5.73 10.61 6.17
C PHE A 231 -6.44 11.47 7.24
N PRO A 232 -7.35 10.91 8.06
CA PRO A 232 -8.08 11.72 9.04
C PRO A 232 -7.14 12.30 10.10
N SER A 233 -7.46 13.51 10.56
CA SER A 233 -6.77 14.12 11.70
C SER A 233 -7.08 13.40 13.01
N LEU A 234 -6.28 13.66 14.05
CA LEU A 234 -6.53 13.13 15.39
C LEU A 234 -7.89 13.59 15.94
N GLU A 235 -8.29 14.83 15.67
CA GLU A 235 -9.59 15.37 16.06
C GLU A 235 -10.71 14.57 15.41
N ARG A 236 -10.60 14.28 14.10
CA ARG A 236 -11.61 13.48 13.39
C ARG A 236 -11.69 12.05 13.92
N LEU A 237 -10.56 11.46 14.27
CA LEU A 237 -10.47 10.10 14.83
C LEU A 237 -11.05 10.03 16.26
N SER A 238 -10.89 11.07 17.06
CA SER A 238 -11.44 11.13 18.43
C SER A 238 -12.97 11.11 18.48
N LEU A 239 -13.63 11.45 17.37
CA LEU A 239 -15.09 11.45 17.25
C LEU A 239 -15.67 10.09 16.85
N VAL A 240 -14.82 9.10 16.53
CA VAL A 240 -15.28 7.77 16.12
C VAL A 240 -15.69 6.96 17.35
N SER A 241 -16.91 6.44 17.33
CA SER A 241 -17.42 5.63 18.44
C SER A 241 -16.82 4.22 18.46
N GLU A 242 -16.77 3.61 19.65
CA GLU A 242 -16.40 2.20 19.80
C GLU A 242 -17.30 1.27 18.96
N ALA A 243 -18.58 1.62 18.80
CA ALA A 243 -19.51 0.85 17.99
C ALA A 243 -19.10 0.80 16.52
N GLU A 244 -18.69 1.94 15.95
CA GLU A 244 -18.18 2.05 14.58
C GLU A 244 -16.88 1.27 14.40
N LEU A 245 -15.93 1.41 15.34
CA LEU A 245 -14.67 0.64 15.31
C LEU A 245 -14.93 -0.88 15.38
N ARG A 246 -15.91 -1.31 16.18
CA ARG A 246 -16.27 -2.73 16.27
C ARG A 246 -16.90 -3.24 14.97
N GLU A 247 -17.78 -2.46 14.36
CA GLU A 247 -18.39 -2.78 13.06
C GLU A 247 -17.34 -2.86 11.95
N ALA A 248 -16.35 -1.96 11.98
CA ALA A 248 -15.20 -1.97 11.08
C ALA A 248 -14.16 -3.07 11.35
N GLY A 249 -14.35 -3.87 12.42
CA GLY A 249 -13.59 -5.09 12.67
C GLY A 249 -12.30 -4.91 13.46
N PHE A 250 -12.13 -3.80 14.18
CA PHE A 250 -10.95 -3.51 15.02
C PHE A 250 -10.82 -4.42 16.24
N GLY A 251 -11.94 -4.98 16.72
CA GLY A 251 -11.96 -5.83 17.92
C GLY A 251 -11.67 -5.06 19.21
N TYR A 252 -11.75 -5.75 20.35
CA TYR A 252 -11.74 -5.09 21.67
C TYR A 252 -10.39 -4.46 22.09
N SER A 253 -9.27 -4.99 21.62
CA SER A 253 -7.94 -4.51 22.04
C SER A 253 -7.58 -3.13 21.50
N PHE A 254 -8.25 -2.69 20.43
CA PHE A 254 -7.98 -1.42 19.76
C PHE A 254 -8.68 -0.23 20.45
N ASN A 255 -9.70 -0.49 21.27
CA ASN A 255 -10.53 0.53 21.91
C ASN A 255 -9.73 1.39 22.91
N TYR A 256 -8.72 0.82 23.56
CA TYR A 256 -7.89 1.53 24.54
C TYR A 256 -6.95 2.58 23.93
N ALA A 257 -6.70 2.54 22.62
CA ALA A 257 -5.80 3.48 21.95
C ALA A 257 -6.49 4.76 21.43
N PHE A 258 -7.83 4.74 21.31
CA PHE A 258 -8.62 5.82 20.70
C PHE A 258 -9.62 6.48 21.66
N VAL A 259 -10.01 5.77 22.73
CA VAL A 259 -11.06 6.20 23.65
C VAL A 259 -10.44 6.43 25.03
N SER A 260 -9.91 7.64 25.25
CA SER A 260 -9.53 8.12 26.57
C SER A 260 -9.86 9.59 26.73
#